data_AF-A0A2Y9HMX2-F1
#
_entry.id   AF-A0A2Y9HMX2-F1
#
_cell.length_a   1.000
_cell.length_b   1.000
_cell.length_c   1.000
_cell.angle_alpha   90.00
_cell.angle_beta   90.00
_cell.angle_gamma   90.00
#
_symmetry.space_group_name_H-M   'P 1'
#
loop_
_entity.id
_entity.type
_entity.pdbx_description
1 polymer ?
#
loop_
_entity_poly.entity_id
_entity_poly.type
_entity_poly.pdbx_seq_one_letter_code
_entity_poly.pdbx_strand_id
1 'polypeptide(L)'
;MVSWKGIYFILTLFCGSFFGSIFMLGPFLPLMFVSPSWYRWINNRLVATWLTLPVALLETMFGIKVIITGDAFVPGERSVIIMNHRTRMDWLFLWNCLMRYSYLRLEKICLKASLKSVPGFGWAMQAAAYIFIHRKWKDDQSHFEDIIDYFCDIREPLQLLIFPEGTDLTENSKARSNDFAEKNGLKKYEYVLHPRTTGFTFVVERLREGKNLDAVHDITVAYPHNIPQTERHLLLGDFPKEIHFHVHRYPVDALPESREDLQLWCHRRWEEKEERLRSFYQGEKNFQFTGETVIPPCKSELRVLVLKLLSILYWTLFSPAMCLLLYLYSPVRWYFIITMVIFVLLERIFGGLEIVELACYRFLHKQPHSNVRKNE
;
A
#
# COMPACT_ATOMS: atom_id res chain seq x y z
N MET A 1 -25.85 9.37 12.86
CA MET A 1 -25.41 8.70 14.10
C MET A 1 -24.23 7.81 13.77
N VAL A 2 -23.25 7.68 14.66
CA VAL A 2 -22.07 6.82 14.43
C VAL A 2 -22.51 5.35 14.52
N SER A 3 -22.00 4.48 13.64
CA SER A 3 -22.33 3.06 13.64
C SER A 3 -21.47 2.33 14.66
N TRP A 4 -22.08 1.50 15.52
CA TRP A 4 -21.32 0.66 16.45
C TRP A 4 -20.35 -0.27 15.70
N LYS A 5 -20.74 -0.78 14.52
CA LYS A 5 -19.87 -1.59 13.67
C LYS A 5 -18.70 -0.76 13.15
N GLY A 6 -18.96 0.48 12.72
CA GLY A 6 -17.92 1.42 12.27
C GLY A 6 -16.92 1.77 13.39
N ILE A 7 -17.41 2.04 14.59
CA ILE A 7 -16.59 2.27 15.80
C ILE A 7 -15.73 1.04 16.07
N TYR A 8 -16.35 -0.15 16.11
CA TYR A 8 -15.64 -1.40 16.35
C TYR A 8 -14.54 -1.63 15.31
N PHE A 9 -14.83 -1.40 14.02
CA PHE A 9 -13.84 -1.53 12.94
C PHE A 9 -12.63 -0.63 13.18
N ILE A 10 -12.84 0.67 13.37
CA ILE A 10 -11.74 1.63 13.56
C ILE A 10 -10.97 1.38 14.85
N LEU A 11 -11.65 1.10 15.97
CA LEU A 11 -10.99 0.80 17.24
C LEU A 11 -10.18 -0.50 17.15
N THR A 12 -10.71 -1.54 16.52
CA THR A 12 -9.99 -2.82 16.37
C THR A 12 -8.75 -2.67 15.50
N LEU A 13 -8.84 -1.92 14.40
CA LEU A 13 -7.68 -1.62 13.56
C LEU A 13 -6.64 -0.77 14.30
N PHE A 14 -7.07 0.28 15.01
CA PHE A 14 -6.17 1.15 15.78
C PHE A 14 -5.48 0.38 16.91
N CYS A 15 -6.23 -0.33 17.75
CA CYS A 15 -5.67 -1.13 18.85
C CYS A 15 -4.72 -2.21 18.32
N GLY A 16 -5.11 -2.92 17.26
CA GLY A 16 -4.24 -3.92 16.63
C GLY A 16 -2.95 -3.31 16.09
N SER A 17 -3.03 -2.15 15.44
CA SER A 17 -1.85 -1.47 14.87
C SER A 17 -0.95 -0.90 15.97
N PHE A 18 -1.55 -0.29 16.99
CA PHE A 18 -0.85 0.32 18.13
C PHE A 18 -0.14 -0.72 18.99
N PHE A 19 -0.86 -1.73 19.48
CA PHE A 19 -0.26 -2.81 20.25
C PHE A 19 0.64 -3.70 19.40
N GLY A 20 0.30 -3.94 18.14
CA GLY A 20 1.15 -4.68 17.20
C GLY A 20 2.50 -3.99 16.99
N SER A 21 2.52 -2.67 16.83
CA SER A 21 3.78 -1.92 16.71
C SER A 21 4.66 -2.08 17.95
N ILE A 22 4.07 -2.00 19.14
CA ILE A 22 4.83 -2.03 20.40
C ILE A 22 5.26 -3.46 20.75
N PHE A 23 4.34 -4.42 20.74
CA PHE A 23 4.56 -5.75 21.29
C PHE A 23 4.93 -6.80 20.24
N MET A 24 4.60 -6.59 18.96
CA MET A 24 5.02 -7.50 17.89
C MET A 24 6.24 -6.99 17.13
N LEU A 25 6.28 -5.71 16.73
CA LEU A 25 7.40 -5.15 15.97
C LEU A 25 8.55 -4.67 16.86
N GLY A 26 8.22 -4.06 18.01
CA GLY A 26 9.19 -3.56 18.99
C GLY A 26 10.34 -4.52 19.35
N PRO A 27 10.08 -5.80 19.67
CA PRO A 27 11.13 -6.75 20.04
C PRO A 27 12.17 -7.00 18.94
N PHE A 28 11.80 -6.78 17.66
CA PHE A 28 12.67 -7.01 16.51
C PHE A 28 13.41 -5.75 16.06
N LEU A 29 13.15 -4.57 16.64
CA LEU A 29 13.88 -3.34 16.28
C LEU A 29 15.41 -3.52 16.38
N PRO A 30 15.99 -4.15 17.42
CA PRO A 30 17.44 -4.31 17.50
C PRO A 30 18.04 -5.14 16.35
N LEU A 31 17.25 -6.02 15.72
CA LEU A 31 17.70 -6.86 14.62
C LEU A 31 18.12 -6.03 13.39
N MET A 32 17.60 -4.81 13.24
CA MET A 32 17.99 -3.92 12.14
C MET A 32 19.48 -3.55 12.17
N PHE A 33 20.10 -3.51 13.37
CA PHE A 33 21.51 -3.19 13.55
C PHE A 33 22.44 -4.38 13.31
N VAL A 34 21.89 -5.60 13.25
CA VAL A 34 22.66 -6.86 13.10
C VAL A 34 22.45 -7.45 11.71
N SER A 35 21.20 -7.51 11.25
CA SER A 35 20.84 -8.11 9.96
C SER A 35 19.59 -7.43 9.38
N PRO A 36 19.78 -6.39 8.53
CA PRO A 36 18.69 -5.67 7.87
C PRO A 36 17.77 -6.59 7.06
N SER A 37 18.33 -7.57 6.33
CA SER A 37 17.54 -8.51 5.53
C SER A 37 16.63 -9.39 6.39
N TRP A 38 17.13 -9.90 7.54
CA TRP A 38 16.31 -10.68 8.47
C TRP A 38 15.28 -9.82 9.18
N TYR A 39 15.65 -8.61 9.61
CA TYR A 39 14.72 -7.63 10.15
C TYR A 39 13.55 -7.38 9.18
N ARG A 40 13.87 -7.13 7.91
CA ARG A 40 12.89 -6.89 6.85
C ARG A 40 11.98 -8.09 6.60
N TRP A 41 12.56 -9.28 6.51
CA TRP A 41 11.84 -10.53 6.29
C TRP A 41 10.85 -10.86 7.42
N ILE A 42 11.25 -10.63 8.68
CA ILE A 42 10.39 -10.83 9.87
C ILE A 42 9.30 -9.76 9.90
N ASN A 43 9.66 -8.47 9.78
CA ASN A 43 8.71 -7.37 9.87
C ASN A 43 7.64 -7.44 8.77
N ASN A 44 8.02 -7.78 7.53
CA ASN A 44 7.06 -7.96 6.44
C ASN A 44 6.01 -9.03 6.78
N ARG A 45 6.39 -10.11 7.48
CA ARG A 45 5.46 -11.16 7.93
C ARG A 45 4.59 -10.71 9.08
N LEU A 46 5.15 -10.03 10.07
CA LEU A 46 4.39 -9.50 11.21
C LEU A 46 3.38 -8.44 10.77
N VAL A 47 3.77 -7.53 9.87
CA VAL A 47 2.84 -6.54 9.31
C VAL A 47 1.75 -7.23 8.49
N ALA A 48 2.07 -8.27 7.71
CA ALA A 48 1.08 -9.00 6.93
C ALA A 48 -0.02 -9.66 7.77
N THR A 49 0.26 -10.06 9.02
CA THR A 49 -0.80 -10.56 9.92
C THR A 49 -1.78 -9.45 10.30
N TRP A 50 -1.30 -8.21 10.46
CA TRP A 50 -2.17 -7.06 10.69
C TRP A 50 -2.92 -6.65 9.42
N LEU A 51 -2.28 -6.68 8.23
CA LEU A 51 -2.95 -6.40 6.94
C LEU A 51 -4.08 -7.38 6.63
N THR A 52 -4.06 -8.57 7.24
CA THR A 52 -5.14 -9.57 7.14
C THR A 52 -6.39 -9.16 7.92
N LEU A 53 -6.23 -8.42 9.03
CA LEU A 53 -7.32 -7.97 9.88
C LEU A 53 -8.37 -7.09 9.18
N PRO A 54 -8.01 -5.98 8.49
CA PRO A 54 -8.99 -5.15 7.81
C PRO A 54 -9.75 -5.93 6.73
N VAL A 55 -9.06 -6.76 5.94
CA VAL A 55 -9.72 -7.63 4.95
C VAL A 55 -10.72 -8.57 5.60
N ALA A 56 -10.33 -9.19 6.72
CA ALA A 56 -11.22 -10.07 7.47
C ALA A 56 -12.47 -9.33 7.96
N LEU A 57 -12.29 -8.18 8.61
CA LEU A 57 -13.41 -7.39 9.13
C LEU A 57 -14.33 -6.89 8.00
N LEU A 58 -13.76 -6.35 6.92
CA LEU A 58 -14.51 -5.86 5.75
C LEU A 58 -15.41 -6.97 5.19
N GLU A 59 -14.86 -8.15 4.90
CA GLU A 59 -15.63 -9.19 4.25
C GLU A 59 -16.54 -9.98 5.19
N THR A 60 -16.13 -10.25 6.43
CA THR A 60 -16.93 -11.09 7.34
C THR A 60 -17.93 -10.28 8.18
N MET A 61 -17.59 -9.06 8.61
CA MET A 61 -18.50 -8.25 9.44
C MET A 61 -19.41 -7.34 8.62
N PHE A 62 -18.90 -6.81 7.52
CA PHE A 62 -19.64 -5.91 6.63
C PHE A 62 -20.17 -6.61 5.38
N GLY A 63 -19.76 -7.86 5.13
CA GLY A 63 -20.28 -8.65 4.01
C GLY A 63 -19.86 -8.09 2.65
N ILE A 64 -18.73 -7.38 2.59
CA ILE A 64 -18.26 -6.75 1.35
C ILE A 64 -17.93 -7.84 0.33
N LYS A 65 -18.56 -7.76 -0.85
CA LYS A 65 -18.29 -8.65 -1.97
C LYS A 65 -17.18 -8.08 -2.83
N VAL A 66 -16.17 -8.88 -3.11
CA VAL A 66 -15.03 -8.46 -3.93
C VAL A 66 -15.08 -9.21 -5.24
N ILE A 67 -15.18 -8.47 -6.34
CA ILE A 67 -15.25 -9.00 -7.70
C ILE A 67 -13.97 -8.60 -8.42
N ILE A 68 -13.30 -9.57 -9.02
CA ILE A 68 -12.00 -9.38 -9.65
C ILE A 68 -12.08 -9.98 -11.06
N THR A 69 -11.67 -9.18 -12.04
CA THR A 69 -11.73 -9.51 -13.47
C THR A 69 -10.41 -9.13 -14.15
N GLY A 70 -10.16 -9.66 -15.35
CA GLY A 70 -8.96 -9.35 -16.11
C GLY A 70 -7.83 -10.36 -15.86
N ASP A 71 -6.58 -9.90 -15.96
CA ASP A 71 -5.40 -10.75 -15.93
C ASP A 71 -5.05 -11.27 -14.54
N ALA A 72 -4.36 -12.42 -14.51
CA ALA A 72 -3.88 -13.03 -13.29
C ALA A 72 -2.69 -12.30 -12.67
N PHE A 73 -2.67 -12.22 -11.33
CA PHE A 73 -1.43 -11.95 -10.60
C PHE A 73 -0.55 -13.19 -10.60
N VAL A 74 0.75 -12.98 -10.83
CA VAL A 74 1.75 -14.03 -10.62
C VAL A 74 2.19 -13.99 -9.15
N PRO A 75 1.97 -15.07 -8.37
CA PRO A 75 2.28 -15.03 -6.93
C PRO A 75 3.77 -14.85 -6.67
N GLY A 76 4.12 -13.85 -5.85
CA GLY A 76 5.52 -13.56 -5.53
C GLY A 76 6.23 -12.67 -6.53
N GLU A 77 5.53 -12.23 -7.58
CA GLU A 77 6.07 -11.34 -8.61
C GLU A 77 6.42 -9.96 -8.07
N ARG A 78 7.52 -9.40 -8.59
CA ARG A 78 7.98 -8.04 -8.31
C ARG A 78 7.30 -7.09 -9.27
N SER A 79 6.47 -6.19 -8.76
CA SER A 79 5.64 -5.37 -9.64
C SER A 79 5.39 -3.97 -9.12
N VAL A 80 5.23 -3.04 -10.04
CA VAL A 80 4.59 -1.76 -9.74
C VAL A 80 3.08 -1.92 -9.96
N ILE A 81 2.28 -1.58 -8.97
CA ILE A 81 0.83 -1.57 -9.06
C ILE A 81 0.40 -0.11 -9.28
N ILE A 82 -0.29 0.16 -10.38
CA ILE A 82 -0.91 1.46 -10.64
C ILE A 82 -2.42 1.33 -10.54
N MET A 83 -3.07 2.22 -9.80
CA MET A 83 -4.51 2.16 -9.59
C MET A 83 -5.13 3.57 -9.70
N ASN A 84 -6.36 3.67 -10.19
CA ASN A 84 -7.11 4.93 -10.08
C ASN A 84 -7.45 5.20 -8.61
N HIS A 85 -7.53 6.47 -8.23
CA HIS A 85 -7.73 6.87 -6.84
C HIS A 85 -9.13 7.46 -6.63
N ARG A 86 -10.16 6.61 -6.58
CA ARG A 86 -11.54 7.05 -6.39
C ARG A 86 -11.81 7.57 -4.97
N THR A 87 -11.27 6.93 -3.94
CA THR A 87 -11.49 7.28 -2.52
C THR A 87 -10.20 7.25 -1.72
N ARG A 88 -10.15 7.96 -0.59
CA ARG A 88 -8.99 7.88 0.32
C ARG A 88 -8.72 6.48 0.86
N MET A 89 -9.68 5.56 0.80
CA MET A 89 -9.63 4.22 1.35
C MET A 89 -9.26 3.15 0.32
N ASP A 90 -8.99 3.50 -0.95
CA ASP A 90 -8.73 2.50 -2.01
C ASP A 90 -7.56 1.58 -1.69
N TRP A 91 -6.50 2.09 -1.04
CA TRP A 91 -5.34 1.29 -0.62
C TRP A 91 -5.72 0.19 0.38
N LEU A 92 -6.65 0.48 1.31
CA LEU A 92 -7.16 -0.47 2.28
C LEU A 92 -7.98 -1.55 1.58
N PHE A 93 -8.75 -1.15 0.58
CA PHE A 93 -9.61 -2.04 -0.18
C PHE A 93 -8.84 -2.95 -1.14
N LEU A 94 -7.73 -2.48 -1.71
CA LEU A 94 -6.86 -3.29 -2.56
C LEU A 94 -6.37 -4.56 -1.85
N TRP A 95 -6.18 -4.53 -0.52
CA TRP A 95 -5.76 -5.70 0.24
C TRP A 95 -6.73 -6.88 0.14
N ASN A 96 -8.02 -6.64 -0.10
CA ASN A 96 -8.97 -7.73 -0.34
C ASN A 96 -8.66 -8.49 -1.64
N CYS A 97 -8.17 -7.77 -2.66
CA CYS A 97 -7.69 -8.36 -3.90
C CYS A 97 -6.38 -9.12 -3.68
N LEU A 98 -5.38 -8.47 -3.08
CA LEU A 98 -4.06 -9.07 -2.86
C LEU A 98 -4.11 -10.29 -1.92
N MET A 99 -5.04 -10.36 -0.97
CA MET A 99 -5.19 -11.55 -0.11
C MET A 99 -5.50 -12.83 -0.91
N ARG A 100 -6.22 -12.74 -2.03
CA ARG A 100 -6.59 -13.89 -2.88
C ARG A 100 -5.58 -14.17 -3.97
N TYR A 101 -5.03 -13.12 -4.56
CA TYR A 101 -4.27 -13.21 -5.80
C TYR A 101 -2.77 -12.93 -5.64
N SER A 102 -2.33 -12.37 -4.51
CA SER A 102 -0.90 -12.09 -4.24
C SER A 102 -0.51 -12.36 -2.77
N TYR A 103 0.60 -11.82 -2.28
CA TYR A 103 1.02 -11.89 -0.88
C TYR A 103 1.08 -10.50 -0.26
N LEU A 104 0.21 -10.25 0.74
CA LEU A 104 0.16 -8.96 1.46
C LEU A 104 1.51 -8.50 2.05
N ARG A 105 2.42 -9.44 2.36
CA ARG A 105 3.75 -9.13 2.91
C ARG A 105 4.67 -8.37 1.93
N LEU A 106 4.43 -8.49 0.63
CA LEU A 106 5.24 -7.87 -0.42
C LEU A 106 4.80 -6.43 -0.71
N GLU A 107 3.58 -6.09 -0.29
CA GLU A 107 2.97 -4.81 -0.60
C GLU A 107 3.67 -3.66 0.15
N LYS A 108 3.97 -2.61 -0.60
CA LYS A 108 4.42 -1.30 -0.12
C LYS A 108 3.61 -0.23 -0.83
N ILE A 109 3.36 0.87 -0.13
CA ILE A 109 2.50 1.93 -0.63
C ILE A 109 3.23 3.25 -0.52
N CYS A 110 3.14 4.06 -1.57
CA CYS A 110 3.53 5.47 -1.53
C CYS A 110 2.49 6.28 -0.73
N LEU A 111 2.88 6.75 0.46
CA LEU A 111 2.02 7.41 1.42
C LEU A 111 2.40 8.87 1.65
N LYS A 112 1.45 9.69 2.13
CA LYS A 112 1.74 11.07 2.53
C LYS A 112 2.64 11.07 3.78
N ALA A 113 3.72 11.84 3.76
CA ALA A 113 4.68 11.92 4.88
C ALA A 113 4.05 12.28 6.23
N SER A 114 2.96 13.05 6.24
CA SER A 114 2.23 13.37 7.48
C SER A 114 1.59 12.16 8.17
N LEU A 115 1.49 11.01 7.51
CA LEU A 115 0.96 9.78 8.12
C LEU A 115 1.99 9.08 9.01
N LYS A 116 3.28 9.42 8.92
CA LYS A 116 4.34 8.86 9.79
C LYS A 116 4.02 9.03 11.28
N SER A 117 3.48 10.20 11.63
CA SER A 117 3.25 10.62 13.01
C SER A 117 2.00 10.04 13.67
N VAL A 118 1.21 9.25 12.93
CA VAL A 118 0.00 8.61 13.47
C VAL A 118 0.42 7.42 14.33
N PRO A 119 0.15 7.40 15.66
CA PRO A 119 0.53 6.28 16.51
C PRO A 119 -0.12 4.97 16.06
N GLY A 120 0.63 3.87 16.14
CA GLY A 120 0.22 2.57 15.61
C GLY A 120 0.37 2.50 14.09
N PHE A 121 -0.55 3.11 13.32
CA PHE A 121 -0.54 2.98 11.86
C PHE A 121 0.76 3.50 11.24
N GLY A 122 1.18 4.72 11.61
CA GLY A 122 2.40 5.33 11.13
C GLY A 122 3.63 4.54 11.54
N TRP A 123 3.73 4.11 12.80
CA TRP A 123 4.85 3.29 13.28
C TRP A 123 4.95 1.95 12.57
N ALA A 124 3.84 1.25 12.37
CA ALA A 124 3.79 0.00 11.62
C ALA A 124 4.21 0.21 10.16
N MET A 125 3.77 1.29 9.51
CA MET A 125 4.14 1.62 8.14
C MET A 125 5.63 1.99 8.01
N GLN A 126 6.19 2.73 8.97
CA GLN A 126 7.63 3.00 9.05
C GLN A 126 8.41 1.69 9.24
N ALA A 127 8.03 0.84 10.19
CA ALA A 127 8.64 -0.48 10.41
C ALA A 127 8.48 -1.44 9.20
N ALA A 128 7.47 -1.22 8.36
CA ALA A 128 7.22 -1.96 7.13
C ALA A 128 7.99 -1.41 5.92
N ALA A 129 8.81 -0.36 6.09
CA ALA A 129 9.55 0.33 5.04
C ALA A 129 8.64 0.83 3.90
N TYR A 130 7.50 1.42 4.24
CA TYR A 130 6.64 2.11 3.26
C TYR A 130 7.29 3.42 2.82
N ILE A 131 6.95 3.88 1.61
CA ILE A 131 7.58 5.06 1.00
C ILE A 131 6.76 6.29 1.35
N PHE A 132 7.32 7.20 2.14
CA PHE A 132 6.63 8.41 2.58
C PHE A 132 7.07 9.61 1.75
N ILE A 133 6.12 10.31 1.14
CA ILE A 133 6.38 11.43 0.23
C ILE A 133 5.68 12.73 0.65
N HIS A 134 6.33 13.85 0.37
CA HIS A 134 5.83 15.23 0.52
C HIS A 134 5.02 15.71 -0.69
N ARG A 135 4.93 14.89 -1.75
CA ARG A 135 4.26 15.19 -3.03
C ARG A 135 4.93 16.36 -3.77
N LYS A 136 6.25 16.47 -3.59
CA LYS A 136 7.12 17.44 -4.25
C LYS A 136 8.35 16.71 -4.73
N TRP A 137 8.46 16.50 -6.03
CA TRP A 137 9.52 15.68 -6.63
C TRP A 137 10.92 16.03 -6.13
N LYS A 138 11.24 17.33 -6.05
CA LYS A 138 12.54 17.82 -5.57
C LYS A 138 12.88 17.37 -4.14
N ASP A 139 11.88 17.25 -3.27
CA ASP A 139 12.06 16.86 -1.87
C ASP A 139 12.06 15.32 -1.72
N ASP A 140 11.36 14.63 -2.62
CA ASP A 140 11.08 13.20 -2.51
C ASP A 140 12.09 12.32 -3.27
N GLN A 141 12.74 12.83 -4.32
CA GLN A 141 13.52 12.03 -5.27
C GLN A 141 14.61 11.17 -4.60
N SER A 142 15.44 11.75 -3.73
CA SER A 142 16.54 11.01 -3.09
C SER A 142 16.04 9.95 -2.11
N HIS A 143 14.98 10.23 -1.35
CA HIS A 143 14.38 9.24 -0.45
C HIS A 143 13.76 8.08 -1.25
N PHE A 144 13.11 8.40 -2.36
CA PHE A 144 12.52 7.42 -3.26
C PHE A 144 13.58 6.50 -3.86
N GLU A 145 14.67 7.10 -4.34
CA GLU A 145 15.87 6.41 -4.84
C GLU A 145 16.44 5.46 -3.79
N ASP A 146 16.71 5.98 -2.59
CA ASP A 146 17.32 5.25 -1.49
C ASP A 146 16.52 3.99 -1.09
N ILE A 147 15.19 4.09 -1.05
CA ILE A 147 14.33 2.95 -0.71
C ILE A 147 14.28 1.93 -1.86
N ILE A 148 14.14 2.36 -3.12
CA ILE A 148 14.10 1.41 -4.23
C ILE A 148 15.41 0.62 -4.29
N ASP A 149 16.55 1.31 -4.22
CA ASP A 149 17.87 0.68 -4.26
C ASP A 149 18.03 -0.34 -3.14
N TYR A 150 17.58 0.02 -1.93
CA TYR A 150 17.57 -0.90 -0.80
C TYR A 150 16.79 -2.19 -1.10
N PHE A 151 15.57 -2.08 -1.65
CA PHE A 151 14.77 -3.26 -2.01
C PHE A 151 15.42 -4.10 -3.12
N CYS A 152 16.05 -3.46 -4.11
CA CYS A 152 16.81 -4.14 -5.15
C CYS A 152 17.99 -4.91 -4.55
N ASP A 153 18.75 -4.29 -3.65
CA ASP A 153 19.95 -4.87 -3.07
C ASP A 153 19.65 -6.08 -2.16
N ILE A 154 18.65 -5.98 -1.30
CA ILE A 154 18.27 -7.08 -0.39
C ILE A 154 17.54 -8.22 -1.12
N ARG A 155 17.21 -8.03 -2.41
CA ARG A 155 16.47 -8.98 -3.27
C ARG A 155 15.14 -9.44 -2.68
N GLU A 156 14.50 -8.60 -1.86
CA GLU A 156 13.16 -8.87 -1.33
C GLU A 156 12.14 -8.50 -2.41
N PRO A 157 11.20 -9.39 -2.77
CA PRO A 157 10.21 -9.05 -3.77
C PRO A 157 9.32 -7.88 -3.33
N LEU A 158 9.15 -6.91 -4.21
CA LEU A 158 8.42 -5.67 -3.94
C LEU A 158 7.17 -5.60 -4.82
N GLN A 159 6.02 -5.37 -4.20
CA GLN A 159 4.79 -4.92 -4.88
C GLN A 159 4.51 -3.49 -4.45
N LEU A 160 4.80 -2.51 -5.31
CA LEU A 160 4.71 -1.10 -4.95
C LEU A 160 3.47 -0.45 -5.56
N LEU A 161 2.50 -0.09 -4.72
CA LEU A 161 1.32 0.68 -5.11
C LEU A 161 1.63 2.16 -5.25
N ILE A 162 1.31 2.69 -6.43
CA ILE A 162 1.35 4.10 -6.77
C ILE A 162 -0.02 4.52 -7.30
N PHE A 163 -0.45 5.71 -6.89
CA PHE A 163 -1.59 6.41 -7.49
C PHE A 163 -1.05 7.58 -8.33
N PRO A 164 -0.81 7.40 -9.64
CA PRO A 164 -0.36 8.47 -10.53
C PRO A 164 -1.21 9.74 -10.47
N GLU A 165 -2.50 9.66 -10.13
CA GLU A 165 -3.38 10.83 -9.88
C GLU A 165 -2.84 11.77 -8.78
N GLY A 166 -2.06 11.23 -7.82
CA GLY A 166 -1.44 11.97 -6.72
C GLY A 166 -2.39 12.42 -5.61
N THR A 167 -3.70 12.29 -5.81
CA THR A 167 -4.76 12.54 -4.83
C THR A 167 -6.03 11.82 -5.25
N ASP A 168 -6.97 11.65 -4.32
CA ASP A 168 -8.27 11.04 -4.58
C ASP A 168 -9.20 11.96 -5.40
N LEU A 169 -10.11 11.36 -6.14
CA LEU A 169 -11.13 12.05 -6.92
C LEU A 169 -12.18 12.71 -6.00
N THR A 170 -12.18 14.04 -6.01
CA THR A 170 -13.12 14.93 -5.32
C THR A 170 -13.52 16.04 -6.28
N GLU A 171 -14.57 16.79 -5.98
CA GLU A 171 -14.98 17.94 -6.82
C GLU A 171 -13.83 18.94 -6.99
N ASN A 172 -13.09 19.23 -5.92
CA ASN A 172 -11.95 20.15 -5.94
C ASN A 172 -10.76 19.60 -6.75
N SER A 173 -10.37 18.34 -6.53
CA SER A 173 -9.25 17.75 -7.29
C SER A 173 -9.60 17.58 -8.77
N LYS A 174 -10.87 17.28 -9.09
CA LYS A 174 -11.40 17.24 -10.45
C LYS A 174 -11.37 18.60 -11.13
N ALA A 175 -11.82 19.66 -10.46
CA ALA A 175 -11.73 21.03 -10.98
C ALA A 175 -10.29 21.39 -11.36
N ARG A 176 -9.33 21.13 -10.47
CA ARG A 176 -7.90 21.35 -10.74
C ARG A 176 -7.35 20.51 -11.89
N SER A 177 -7.81 19.26 -12.02
CA SER A 177 -7.44 18.39 -13.14
C SER A 177 -8.04 18.89 -14.45
N ASN A 178 -9.25 19.44 -14.43
CA ASN A 178 -9.89 20.05 -15.59
C ASN A 178 -9.17 21.33 -16.03
N ASP A 179 -8.75 22.19 -15.10
CA ASP A 179 -7.94 23.38 -15.41
C ASP A 179 -6.62 22.98 -16.06
N PHE A 180 -5.99 21.91 -15.57
CA PHE A 180 -4.78 21.36 -16.20
C PHE A 180 -5.07 20.85 -17.61
N ALA A 181 -6.18 20.12 -17.80
CA ALA A 181 -6.56 19.59 -19.10
C ALA A 181 -6.79 20.72 -20.12
N GLU A 182 -7.55 21.75 -19.77
CA GLU A 182 -7.79 22.92 -20.64
C GLU A 182 -6.50 23.63 -21.04
N LYS A 183 -5.61 23.90 -20.08
CA LYS A 183 -4.33 24.57 -20.34
C LYS A 183 -3.41 23.79 -21.28
N ASN A 184 -3.54 22.48 -21.33
CA ASN A 184 -2.71 21.59 -22.14
C ASN A 184 -3.46 21.02 -23.36
N GLY A 185 -4.68 21.49 -23.64
CA GLY A 185 -5.48 20.99 -24.77
C GLY A 185 -5.91 19.53 -24.65
N LEU A 186 -5.99 18.99 -23.43
CA LEU A 186 -6.40 17.61 -23.15
C LEU A 186 -7.90 17.50 -22.90
N LYS A 187 -8.46 16.31 -23.13
CA LYS A 187 -9.85 15.97 -22.78
C LYS A 187 -10.03 16.03 -21.25
N LYS A 188 -11.17 16.54 -20.80
CA LYS A 188 -11.57 16.47 -19.38
C LYS A 188 -12.05 15.07 -19.04
N TYR A 189 -11.63 14.57 -17.89
CA TYR A 189 -12.04 13.27 -17.37
C TYR A 189 -13.09 13.42 -16.28
N GLU A 190 -14.04 12.48 -16.26
CA GLU A 190 -15.17 12.50 -15.33
C GLU A 190 -14.95 11.58 -14.12
N TYR A 191 -14.27 10.45 -14.32
CA TYR A 191 -14.14 9.35 -13.35
C TYR A 191 -12.70 9.11 -12.86
N VAL A 192 -11.71 9.78 -13.45
CA VAL A 192 -10.31 9.80 -13.00
C VAL A 192 -9.73 11.22 -13.08
N LEU A 193 -8.63 11.46 -12.39
CA LEU A 193 -7.79 12.65 -12.58
C LEU A 193 -6.67 12.36 -13.60
N HIS A 194 -6.18 13.39 -14.28
CA HIS A 194 -5.00 13.25 -15.15
C HIS A 194 -3.78 12.77 -14.35
N PRO A 195 -3.04 11.75 -14.81
CA PRO A 195 -1.93 11.19 -14.05
C PRO A 195 -0.71 12.10 -14.07
N ARG A 196 0.02 12.10 -12.95
CA ARG A 196 1.36 12.68 -12.79
C ARG A 196 2.38 11.56 -12.93
N THR A 197 3.07 11.54 -14.07
CA THR A 197 3.87 10.39 -14.51
C THR A 197 5.30 10.36 -13.96
N THR A 198 5.80 11.47 -13.37
CA THR A 198 7.19 11.59 -12.91
C THR A 198 7.59 10.51 -11.91
N GLY A 199 6.77 10.27 -10.88
CA GLY A 199 7.05 9.23 -9.88
C GLY A 199 6.98 7.83 -10.48
N PHE A 200 5.92 7.55 -11.26
CA PHE A 200 5.73 6.25 -11.92
C PHE A 200 6.92 5.89 -12.83
N THR A 201 7.31 6.79 -13.73
CA THR A 201 8.42 6.56 -14.66
C THR A 201 9.72 6.28 -13.92
N PHE A 202 10.06 7.11 -12.92
CA PHE A 202 11.25 6.93 -12.11
C PHE A 202 11.29 5.56 -11.41
N VAL A 203 10.16 5.14 -10.82
CA VAL A 203 10.07 3.83 -10.15
C VAL A 203 10.33 2.70 -11.13
N VAL A 204 9.64 2.72 -12.28
CA VAL A 204 9.75 1.66 -13.29
C VAL A 204 11.17 1.58 -13.82
N GLU A 205 11.79 2.72 -14.15
CA GLU A 205 13.17 2.80 -14.61
C GLU A 205 14.13 2.22 -13.58
N ARG A 206 14.06 2.69 -12.33
CA ARG A 206 15.01 2.26 -11.29
C ARG A 206 14.84 0.78 -10.92
N LEU A 207 13.62 0.27 -10.83
CA LEU A 207 13.39 -1.15 -10.57
C LEU A 207 13.85 -2.02 -11.76
N ARG A 208 13.71 -1.53 -12.99
CA ARG A 208 14.23 -2.21 -14.19
C ARG A 208 15.75 -2.27 -14.17
N GLU A 209 16.43 -1.15 -13.88
CA GLU A 209 17.89 -1.08 -13.72
C GLU A 209 18.40 -2.03 -12.63
N GLY A 210 17.71 -2.08 -11.49
CA GLY A 210 17.99 -2.99 -10.38
C GLY A 210 17.60 -4.46 -10.62
N LYS A 211 17.11 -4.80 -11.83
CA LYS A 211 16.58 -6.14 -12.18
C LYS A 211 15.55 -6.66 -11.19
N ASN A 212 14.75 -5.76 -10.63
CA ASN A 212 13.76 -6.00 -9.58
C ASN A 212 12.33 -5.64 -10.02
N LEU A 213 12.05 -5.72 -11.33
CA LEU A 213 10.73 -5.51 -11.92
C LEU A 213 10.41 -6.65 -12.89
N ASP A 214 9.32 -7.36 -12.65
CA ASP A 214 8.80 -8.40 -13.53
C ASP A 214 7.61 -7.90 -14.36
N ALA A 215 6.75 -7.05 -13.78
CA ALA A 215 5.55 -6.53 -14.44
C ALA A 215 5.02 -5.22 -13.83
N VAL A 216 4.16 -4.53 -14.58
CA VAL A 216 3.27 -3.49 -14.07
C VAL A 216 1.84 -4.03 -14.05
N HIS A 217 1.20 -3.98 -12.88
CA HIS A 217 -0.22 -4.32 -12.75
C HIS A 217 -1.05 -3.04 -12.81
N ASP A 218 -1.81 -2.88 -13.88
CA ASP A 218 -2.75 -1.78 -14.06
C ASP A 218 -4.14 -2.15 -13.54
N ILE A 219 -4.55 -1.54 -12.43
CA ILE A 219 -5.80 -1.89 -11.73
C ILE A 219 -6.82 -0.76 -11.86
N THR A 220 -8.00 -1.05 -12.38
CA THR A 220 -9.18 -0.18 -12.24
C THR A 220 -10.01 -0.64 -11.07
N VAL A 221 -10.21 0.23 -10.07
CA VAL A 221 -11.14 0.01 -8.97
C VAL A 221 -12.43 0.81 -9.19
N ALA A 222 -13.56 0.16 -8.97
CA ALA A 222 -14.89 0.75 -9.04
C ALA A 222 -15.80 0.25 -7.92
N TYR A 223 -16.79 1.07 -7.58
CA TYR A 223 -17.74 0.82 -6.49
C TYR A 223 -19.16 0.97 -7.04
N PRO A 224 -19.92 -0.13 -7.25
CA PRO A 224 -21.28 -0.07 -7.78
C PRO A 224 -22.27 0.56 -6.78
N HIS A 225 -21.99 0.40 -5.48
CA HIS A 225 -22.82 0.83 -4.36
C HIS A 225 -21.93 1.38 -3.25
N ASN A 226 -22.31 2.53 -2.67
CA ASN A 226 -21.67 3.17 -1.52
C ASN A 226 -20.18 3.49 -1.78
N ILE A 227 -19.86 4.78 -1.96
CA ILE A 227 -18.48 5.24 -2.25
C ILE A 227 -17.93 5.95 -1.02
N PRO A 228 -17.18 5.26 -0.13
CA PRO A 228 -16.71 5.86 1.12
C PRO A 228 -15.53 6.81 0.86
N GLN A 229 -15.81 8.08 0.57
CA GLN A 229 -14.75 9.07 0.27
C GLN A 229 -13.72 9.25 1.40
N THR A 230 -14.10 9.03 2.66
CA THR A 230 -13.33 9.40 3.85
C THR A 230 -13.49 8.37 4.96
N GLU A 231 -12.56 8.34 5.91
CA GLU A 231 -12.61 7.53 7.14
C GLU A 231 -13.88 7.81 7.96
N ARG A 232 -14.45 9.03 7.85
CA ARG A 232 -15.73 9.38 8.48
C ARG A 232 -16.87 8.51 7.97
N HIS A 233 -16.89 8.15 6.69
CA HIS A 233 -17.90 7.23 6.14
C HIS A 233 -17.80 5.85 6.82
N LEU A 234 -16.57 5.34 7.04
CA LEU A 234 -16.36 4.09 7.76
C LEU A 234 -16.87 4.16 9.21
N LEU A 235 -16.61 5.26 9.92
CA LEU A 235 -17.15 5.49 11.27
C LEU A 235 -18.68 5.51 11.30
N LEU A 236 -19.30 6.07 10.26
CA LEU A 236 -20.75 6.08 10.11
C LEU A 236 -21.32 4.72 9.68
N GLY A 237 -20.48 3.72 9.42
CA GLY A 237 -20.91 2.39 8.95
C GLY A 237 -21.23 2.35 7.46
N ASP A 238 -20.85 3.39 6.71
CA ASP A 238 -21.02 3.47 5.26
C ASP A 238 -19.81 2.82 4.59
N PHE A 239 -19.92 1.50 4.40
CA PHE A 239 -18.94 0.67 3.71
C PHE A 239 -19.44 0.31 2.30
N PRO A 240 -18.53 0.07 1.34
CA PRO A 240 -18.93 -0.36 0.02
C PRO A 240 -19.56 -1.75 0.12
N LYS A 241 -20.71 -1.98 -0.54
CA LYS A 241 -21.33 -3.31 -0.54
C LYS A 241 -20.57 -4.27 -1.45
N GLU A 242 -20.09 -3.75 -2.56
CA GLU A 242 -19.22 -4.48 -3.47
C GLU A 242 -18.05 -3.61 -3.90
N ILE A 243 -16.92 -4.25 -4.21
CA ILE A 243 -15.73 -3.61 -4.75
C ILE A 243 -15.31 -4.41 -5.98
N HIS A 244 -15.23 -3.73 -7.11
CA HIS A 244 -14.87 -4.33 -8.39
C HIS A 244 -13.45 -3.91 -8.75
N PHE A 245 -12.58 -4.88 -8.98
CA PHE A 245 -11.24 -4.68 -9.51
C PHE A 245 -11.15 -5.29 -10.91
N HIS A 246 -10.66 -4.50 -11.86
CA HIS A 246 -10.24 -4.99 -13.16
C HIS A 246 -8.72 -4.85 -13.28
N VAL A 247 -8.03 -5.96 -13.51
CA VAL A 247 -6.58 -6.04 -13.49
C VAL A 247 -6.08 -6.28 -14.91
N HIS A 248 -5.06 -5.55 -15.33
CA HIS A 248 -4.33 -5.86 -16.55
C HIS A 248 -2.83 -5.94 -16.24
N ARG A 249 -2.18 -7.02 -16.66
CA ARG A 249 -0.77 -7.28 -16.34
C ARG A 249 0.09 -7.01 -17.58
N TYR A 250 1.01 -6.05 -17.45
CA TYR A 250 2.00 -5.75 -18.47
C TYR A 250 3.37 -6.32 -18.04
N PRO A 251 3.89 -7.38 -18.68
CA PRO A 251 5.24 -7.86 -18.38
C PRO A 251 6.27 -6.77 -18.69
N VAL A 252 7.40 -6.78 -17.99
CA VAL A 252 8.44 -5.75 -18.13
C VAL A 252 8.93 -5.58 -19.56
N ASP A 253 8.99 -6.67 -20.34
CA ASP A 253 9.41 -6.71 -21.75
C ASP A 253 8.40 -6.03 -22.70
N ALA A 254 7.14 -5.87 -22.27
CA ALA A 254 6.12 -5.17 -23.04
C ALA A 254 6.02 -3.66 -22.69
N LEU A 255 6.76 -3.21 -21.68
CA LEU A 255 6.78 -1.80 -21.29
C LEU A 255 7.77 -1.02 -22.16
N PRO A 256 7.45 0.22 -22.54
CA PRO A 256 8.39 1.07 -23.26
C PRO A 256 9.74 1.23 -22.53
N GLU A 257 10.80 1.37 -23.31
CA GLU A 257 12.17 1.53 -22.78
C GLU A 257 12.44 2.97 -22.35
N SER A 258 12.06 3.96 -23.18
CA SER A 258 12.32 5.37 -22.92
C SER A 258 11.40 5.95 -21.86
N ARG A 259 11.89 6.97 -21.16
CA ARG A 259 11.11 7.69 -20.14
C ARG A 259 9.88 8.33 -20.74
N GLU A 260 10.04 9.01 -21.87
CA GLU A 260 9.01 9.75 -22.59
C GLU A 260 7.89 8.81 -23.03
N ASP A 261 8.24 7.64 -23.57
CA ASP A 261 7.25 6.65 -23.99
C ASP A 261 6.53 6.01 -22.79
N LEU A 262 7.21 5.82 -21.66
CA LEU A 262 6.56 5.39 -20.40
C LEU A 262 5.58 6.44 -19.87
N GLN A 263 5.86 7.74 -20.03
CA GLN A 263 4.91 8.81 -19.69
C GLN A 263 3.66 8.69 -20.57
N LEU A 264 3.85 8.60 -21.89
CA LEU A 264 2.74 8.48 -22.84
C LEU A 264 1.92 7.20 -22.59
N TRP A 265 2.60 6.10 -22.30
CA TRP A 265 1.97 4.83 -21.92
C TRP A 265 1.08 4.99 -20.69
N CYS A 266 1.56 5.68 -19.65
CA CYS A 266 0.79 5.95 -18.43
C CYS A 266 -0.43 6.83 -18.72
N HIS A 267 -0.29 7.86 -19.56
CA HIS A 267 -1.42 8.68 -20.01
C HIS A 267 -2.49 7.84 -20.74
N ARG A 268 -2.09 6.94 -21.65
CA ARG A 268 -3.03 6.05 -22.36
C ARG A 268 -3.78 5.11 -21.41
N ARG A 269 -3.12 4.57 -20.38
CA ARG A 269 -3.79 3.77 -19.34
C ARG A 269 -4.87 4.56 -18.61
N TRP A 270 -4.65 5.85 -18.36
CA TRP A 270 -5.66 6.70 -17.73
C TRP A 270 -6.85 7.03 -18.65
N GLU A 271 -6.60 7.20 -19.94
CA GLU A 271 -7.65 7.33 -20.94
C GLU A 271 -8.54 6.08 -21.00
N GLU A 272 -7.92 4.90 -21.05
CA GLU A 272 -8.63 3.61 -21.01
C GLU A 272 -9.41 3.42 -19.70
N LYS A 273 -8.84 3.83 -18.56
CA LYS A 273 -9.53 3.80 -17.26
C LYS A 273 -10.75 4.71 -17.25
N GLU A 274 -10.66 5.91 -17.79
CA GLU A 274 -11.77 6.85 -17.90
C GLU A 274 -12.93 6.24 -18.69
N GLU A 275 -12.64 5.62 -19.83
CA GLU A 275 -13.65 4.97 -20.68
C GLU A 275 -14.23 3.73 -20.00
N ARG A 276 -13.39 2.90 -19.38
CA ARG A 276 -13.81 1.71 -18.64
C ARG A 276 -14.74 2.08 -17.48
N LEU A 277 -14.40 3.11 -16.71
CA LEU A 277 -15.21 3.58 -15.60
C LEU A 277 -16.50 4.26 -16.07
N ARG A 278 -16.47 4.99 -17.19
CA ARG A 278 -17.66 5.54 -17.82
C ARG A 278 -18.65 4.44 -18.20
N SER A 279 -18.20 3.40 -18.91
CA SER A 279 -19.01 2.23 -19.24
C SER A 279 -19.54 1.53 -17.98
N PHE A 280 -18.70 1.37 -16.95
CA PHE A 280 -19.10 0.77 -15.68
C PHE A 280 -20.23 1.57 -15.00
N TYR A 281 -20.08 2.88 -14.84
CA TYR A 281 -21.03 3.71 -14.10
C TYR A 281 -22.30 4.06 -14.89
N GLN A 282 -22.24 4.05 -16.23
CA GLN A 282 -23.41 4.29 -17.10
C GLN A 282 -24.16 3.00 -17.47
N GLY A 283 -23.49 1.85 -17.42
CA GLY A 283 -24.05 0.55 -17.73
C GLY A 283 -24.47 -0.25 -16.49
N GLU A 284 -24.27 -1.57 -16.57
CA GLU A 284 -24.71 -2.54 -15.55
C GLU A 284 -23.83 -2.60 -14.30
N LYS A 285 -22.83 -1.72 -14.18
CA LYS A 285 -21.88 -1.68 -13.05
C LYS A 285 -21.15 -3.00 -12.81
N ASN A 286 -20.70 -3.59 -13.91
CA ASN A 286 -19.80 -4.72 -13.92
C ASN A 286 -18.72 -4.51 -15.00
N PHE A 287 -17.62 -5.25 -14.90
CA PHE A 287 -16.56 -5.24 -15.92
C PHE A 287 -16.71 -6.37 -16.96
N GLN A 288 -17.88 -7.03 -17.07
CA GLN A 288 -18.06 -8.20 -17.94
C GLN A 288 -17.84 -7.89 -19.43
N PHE A 289 -18.02 -6.63 -19.85
CA PHE A 289 -17.71 -6.19 -21.21
C PHE A 289 -16.23 -6.36 -21.60
N THR A 290 -15.34 -6.60 -20.64
CA THR A 290 -13.91 -6.86 -20.88
C THR A 290 -13.60 -8.33 -21.17
N GLY A 291 -14.62 -9.21 -21.18
CA GLY A 291 -14.47 -10.67 -21.29
C GLY A 291 -14.21 -11.33 -19.93
N GLU A 292 -14.84 -12.49 -19.68
CA GLU A 292 -14.62 -13.25 -18.45
C GLU A 292 -13.25 -13.94 -18.47
N THR A 293 -12.23 -13.24 -18.01
CA THR A 293 -11.02 -13.89 -17.50
C THR A 293 -11.23 -14.17 -16.02
N VAL A 294 -11.62 -15.42 -15.71
CA VAL A 294 -11.67 -15.91 -14.33
C VAL A 294 -10.24 -16.21 -13.91
N ILE A 295 -9.66 -15.29 -13.15
CA ILE A 295 -8.34 -15.50 -12.58
C ILE A 295 -8.44 -16.66 -11.58
N PRO A 296 -7.67 -17.75 -11.73
CA PRO A 296 -7.61 -18.76 -10.68
C PRO A 296 -6.95 -18.14 -9.45
N PRO A 297 -7.59 -18.17 -8.28
CA PRO A 297 -7.02 -17.56 -7.10
C PRO A 297 -5.76 -18.32 -6.69
N CYS A 298 -4.69 -17.60 -6.31
CA CYS A 298 -3.46 -18.24 -5.84
C CYS A 298 -3.64 -18.92 -4.47
N LYS A 299 -4.79 -18.69 -3.82
CA LYS A 299 -5.23 -19.36 -2.60
C LYS A 299 -6.69 -19.79 -2.75
N SER A 300 -7.02 -21.01 -2.33
CA SER A 300 -8.42 -21.46 -2.27
C SER A 300 -9.27 -20.58 -1.35
N GLU A 301 -10.56 -20.42 -1.67
CA GLU A 301 -11.51 -19.67 -0.83
C GLU A 301 -11.57 -20.20 0.62
N LEU A 302 -11.47 -21.53 0.83
CA LEU A 302 -11.43 -22.10 2.18
C LEU A 302 -10.20 -21.61 2.97
N ARG A 303 -9.01 -21.62 2.36
CA ARG A 303 -7.78 -21.09 2.98
C ARG A 303 -7.93 -19.61 3.32
N VAL A 304 -8.50 -18.81 2.42
CA VAL A 304 -8.73 -17.38 2.66
C VAL A 304 -9.73 -17.18 3.80
N LEU A 305 -10.82 -17.94 3.83
CA LEU A 305 -11.80 -17.92 4.92
C LEU A 305 -11.16 -18.27 6.27
N VAL A 306 -10.40 -19.36 6.35
CA VAL A 306 -9.70 -19.78 7.57
C VAL A 306 -8.73 -18.70 8.04
N LEU A 307 -7.94 -18.11 7.14
CA LEU A 307 -7.03 -17.02 7.49
C LEU A 307 -7.77 -15.79 8.05
N LYS A 308 -8.92 -15.42 7.46
CA LYS A 308 -9.76 -14.32 7.98
C LYS A 308 -10.28 -14.62 9.38
N LEU A 309 -10.81 -15.82 9.61
CA LEU A 309 -11.33 -16.23 10.92
C LEU A 309 -10.23 -16.28 11.99
N LEU A 310 -9.07 -16.87 11.66
CA LEU A 310 -7.91 -16.90 12.55
C LEU A 310 -7.39 -15.49 12.86
N SER A 311 -7.39 -14.60 11.87
CA SER A 311 -7.00 -13.20 12.05
C SER A 311 -7.94 -12.47 13.00
N ILE A 312 -9.26 -12.61 12.81
CA ILE A 312 -10.25 -12.00 13.72
C ILE A 312 -10.08 -12.54 15.14
N LEU A 313 -9.95 -13.86 15.29
CA LEU A 313 -9.75 -14.49 16.59
C LEU A 313 -8.47 -13.97 17.27
N TYR A 314 -7.34 -14.00 16.56
CA TYR A 314 -6.05 -13.54 17.08
C TYR A 314 -6.11 -12.09 17.54
N TRP A 315 -6.55 -11.16 16.69
CA TRP A 315 -6.53 -9.74 16.99
C TRP A 315 -7.59 -9.32 18.03
N THR A 316 -8.71 -10.04 18.10
CA THR A 316 -9.74 -9.85 19.14
C THR A 316 -9.23 -10.26 20.51
N LEU A 317 -8.40 -11.30 20.61
CA LEU A 317 -7.80 -11.75 21.87
C LEU A 317 -6.52 -10.97 22.23
N PHE A 318 -5.72 -10.62 21.23
CA PHE A 318 -4.42 -9.98 21.40
C PHE A 318 -4.54 -8.62 22.09
N SER A 319 -5.42 -7.73 21.61
CA SER A 319 -5.51 -6.36 22.16
C SER A 319 -5.95 -6.33 23.63
N PRO A 320 -7.01 -7.05 24.05
CA PRO A 320 -7.36 -7.16 25.47
C PRO A 320 -6.28 -7.85 26.31
N ALA A 321 -5.59 -8.86 25.77
CA ALA A 321 -4.47 -9.49 26.46
C ALA A 321 -3.33 -8.50 26.74
N MET A 322 -2.99 -7.63 25.78
CA MET A 322 -1.98 -6.58 26.01
C MET A 322 -2.42 -5.58 27.09
N CYS A 323 -3.70 -5.18 27.09
CA CYS A 323 -4.25 -4.35 28.18
C CYS A 323 -4.15 -5.05 29.55
N LEU A 324 -4.46 -6.34 29.61
CA LEU A 324 -4.36 -7.13 30.84
C LEU A 324 -2.90 -7.24 31.31
N LEU A 325 -1.95 -7.48 30.40
CA LEU A 325 -0.53 -7.54 30.74
C LEU A 325 -0.01 -6.19 31.27
N LEU A 326 -0.45 -5.08 30.67
CA LEU A 326 -0.13 -3.73 31.16
C LEU A 326 -0.70 -3.47 32.55
N TYR A 327 -1.88 -3.98 32.86
CA TYR A 327 -2.48 -3.88 34.19
C TYR A 327 -1.72 -4.72 35.23
N LEU A 328 -1.39 -5.96 34.89
CA LEU A 328 -0.83 -6.93 35.84
C LEU A 328 0.67 -6.76 36.10
N TYR A 329 1.47 -6.36 35.10
CA TYR A 329 2.93 -6.47 35.18
C TYR A 329 3.64 -5.12 35.02
N SER A 330 4.42 -4.73 36.04
CA SER A 330 5.25 -3.51 36.01
C SER A 330 6.31 -3.51 34.88
N PRO A 331 7.05 -4.61 34.62
CA PRO A 331 8.02 -4.63 33.51
C PRO A 331 7.38 -4.37 32.14
N VAL A 332 6.15 -4.85 31.91
CA VAL A 332 5.42 -4.64 30.65
C VAL A 332 5.07 -3.15 30.46
N ARG A 333 4.70 -2.44 31.54
CA ARG A 333 4.46 -0.99 31.50
C ARG A 333 5.70 -0.21 31.14
N TRP A 334 6.84 -0.55 31.73
CA TRP A 334 8.12 0.08 31.39
C TRP A 334 8.52 -0.21 29.93
N TYR A 335 8.43 -1.47 29.49
CA TYR A 335 8.67 -1.83 28.09
C TYR A 335 7.79 -1.02 27.13
N PHE A 336 6.49 -0.90 27.43
CA PHE A 336 5.53 -0.16 26.63
C PHE A 336 5.91 1.32 26.51
N ILE A 337 6.21 1.98 27.64
CA ILE A 337 6.63 3.39 27.68
C ILE A 337 7.94 3.58 26.90
N ILE A 338 8.94 2.74 27.16
CA ILE A 338 10.25 2.82 26.50
C ILE A 338 10.09 2.65 24.98
N THR A 339 9.34 1.66 24.54
CA THR A 339 9.13 1.39 23.11
C THR A 339 8.39 2.55 22.42
N MET A 340 7.37 3.13 23.07
CA MET A 340 6.72 4.34 22.55
C MET A 340 7.68 5.51 22.43
N VAL A 341 8.51 5.74 23.46
CA VAL A 341 9.53 6.80 23.43
C VAL A 341 10.52 6.54 22.29
N ILE A 342 10.96 5.29 22.09
CA ILE A 342 11.83 4.92 20.97
C ILE A 342 11.16 5.28 19.64
N PHE A 343 9.93 4.84 19.38
CA PHE A 343 9.24 5.17 18.12
C PHE A 343 9.13 6.68 17.88
N VAL A 344 8.74 7.45 18.90
CA VAL A 344 8.62 8.91 18.81
C VAL A 344 9.98 9.57 18.57
N LEU A 345 11.03 9.15 19.29
CA LEU A 345 12.37 9.71 19.13
C LEU A 345 12.97 9.35 17.76
N LEU A 346 12.79 8.11 17.29
CA LEU A 346 13.27 7.69 15.97
C LEU A 346 12.64 8.52 14.85
N GLU A 347 11.33 8.77 14.94
CA GLU A 347 10.64 9.64 14.00
C GLU A 347 11.13 11.09 14.10
N ARG A 348 11.20 11.66 15.30
CA ARG A 348 11.51 13.08 15.51
C ARG A 348 12.96 13.44 15.23
N ILE A 349 13.90 12.54 15.54
CA ILE A 349 15.35 12.79 15.41
C ILE A 349 15.84 12.35 14.02
N PHE A 350 15.42 11.18 13.55
CA PHE A 350 15.94 10.58 12.31
C PHE A 350 14.96 10.63 11.13
N GLY A 351 13.75 11.15 11.33
CA GLY A 351 12.76 11.32 10.27
C GLY A 351 11.91 10.08 9.96
N GLY A 352 12.16 8.97 10.65
CA GLY A 352 11.39 7.73 10.56
C GLY A 352 12.23 6.47 10.75
N LEU A 353 11.60 5.38 11.18
CA LEU A 353 12.27 4.08 11.38
C LEU A 353 12.80 3.49 10.07
N GLU A 354 12.13 3.72 8.94
CA GLU A 354 12.57 3.30 7.61
C GLU A 354 13.87 4.00 7.19
N ILE A 355 14.10 5.24 7.62
CA ILE A 355 15.35 5.97 7.35
C ILE A 355 16.50 5.39 8.19
N VAL A 356 16.20 5.03 9.44
CA VAL A 356 17.16 4.37 10.34
C VAL A 356 17.53 2.99 9.78
N GLU A 357 16.57 2.23 9.26
CA GLU A 357 16.82 0.95 8.59
C GLU A 357 17.74 1.11 7.39
N LEU A 358 17.47 2.07 6.50
CA LEU A 358 18.33 2.38 5.37
C LEU A 358 19.76 2.74 5.81
N ALA A 359 19.88 3.55 6.88
CA ALA A 359 21.18 3.92 7.43
C ALA A 359 21.94 2.70 7.99
N CYS A 360 21.26 1.80 8.70
CA CYS A 360 21.84 0.55 9.21
C CYS A 360 22.28 -0.36 8.05
N TYR A 361 21.43 -0.52 7.03
CA TYR A 361 21.76 -1.27 5.83
C TYR A 361 23.01 -0.74 5.15
N ARG A 362 23.05 0.57 4.89
CA ARG A 362 24.21 1.25 4.29
C ARG A 362 25.47 1.08 5.12
N PHE A 363 25.37 1.21 6.44
CA PHE A 363 26.51 1.05 7.33
C PHE A 363 27.10 -0.37 7.26
N LEU A 364 26.24 -1.38 7.30
CA LEU A 364 26.65 -2.79 7.26
C LEU A 364 27.17 -3.25 5.88
N HIS A 365 26.68 -2.65 4.79
CA HIS A 365 27.02 -3.06 3.42
C HIS A 365 28.01 -2.13 2.70
N LYS A 366 28.45 -1.00 3.31
CA LYS A 366 29.47 -0.08 2.74
C LYS A 366 30.94 -0.46 3.01
N GLN A 367 31.30 -1.73 3.11
CA GLN A 367 32.71 -2.15 2.93
C GLN A 367 32.85 -3.08 1.71
N PRO A 368 33.71 -2.80 0.70
CA PRO A 368 34.14 -1.54 0.10
C PRO A 368 33.98 -1.56 -1.45
N HIS A 369 33.10 -0.74 -2.04
CA HIS A 369 33.11 -0.45 -3.50
C HIS A 369 33.30 1.03 -3.85
N SER A 370 33.60 1.87 -2.86
CA SER A 370 33.78 3.31 -3.04
C SER A 370 35.17 3.76 -3.55
N ASN A 371 36.03 2.84 -4.02
CA ASN A 371 37.36 3.18 -4.55
C ASN A 371 37.52 3.05 -6.07
N VAL A 372 36.48 2.65 -6.82
CA VAL A 372 36.63 2.43 -8.28
C VAL A 372 36.07 3.56 -9.14
N ARG A 373 35.22 4.46 -8.62
CA ARG A 373 34.62 5.55 -9.42
C ARG A 373 35.28 6.93 -9.25
N LYS A 374 36.51 7.00 -8.73
CA LYS A 374 37.26 8.27 -8.67
C LYS A 374 38.44 8.38 -9.63
N ASN A 375 38.74 7.33 -10.38
CA ASN A 375 39.75 7.35 -11.44
C ASN A 375 39.18 6.67 -12.69
N GLU A 376 38.37 7.39 -13.46
CA GLU A 376 38.21 7.23 -14.91
C GLU A 376 37.54 8.48 -15.49
#